data_AF-A0A2S2NTU2-F1
#
_entry.id   AF-A0A2S2NTU2-F1
#
_cell.length_a   1.000
_cell.length_b   1.000
_cell.length_c   1.000
_cell.angle_alpha   90.00
_cell.angle_beta   90.00
_cell.angle_gamma   90.00
#
_symmetry.space_group_name_H-M   'P 1'
#
loop_
_entity.id
_entity.type
_entity.pdbx_description
1 polymer ?
#
loop_
_entity_poly.entity_id
_entity_poly.type
_entity_poly.pdbx_seq_one_letter_code
_entity_poly.pdbx_strand_id
1 'polypeptide(L)'
;MSTDKPRSLSASRKGKLRYTLRGGFDFDTMGHSRYHELRKFVKKGNDFCKELGNIMQERVELELHYAKTMSKLSVKLMKAAQKGIGSIQKAWLVIGKEMETDGQAHRCIANSLEDDIVKPLKNLQETHCRIKKTVECNVSKTKKCMNKWRTDERRSKKESFTVARENEKVQDMTSDASYSILTSNANLAKDATKLENKKRKLEESVKKSYTEYYTYCVRTARAK
;
A
#
# COMPACT_ATOMS: atom_id res chain seq x y z
N MET A 1 -82.31 11.55 1.16
CA MET A 1 -81.82 12.64 0.28
C MET A 1 -80.32 12.77 0.48
N SER A 2 -79.51 12.22 -0.42
CA SER A 2 -78.12 12.66 -0.59
C SER A 2 -77.73 12.43 -2.04
N THR A 3 -77.31 13.53 -2.63
CA THR A 3 -77.07 13.81 -4.03
C THR A 3 -75.75 13.25 -4.53
N ASP A 4 -75.76 12.78 -5.78
CA ASP A 4 -74.58 12.58 -6.61
C ASP A 4 -73.64 13.80 -6.66
N LYS A 5 -72.32 13.54 -6.66
CA LYS A 5 -71.33 14.40 -7.33
C LYS A 5 -70.14 13.55 -7.85
N PRO A 6 -69.58 13.87 -9.03
CA PRO A 6 -68.74 12.96 -9.81
C PRO A 6 -67.24 13.08 -9.53
N ARG A 7 -66.52 12.03 -9.94
CA ARG A 7 -65.05 11.86 -10.00
C ARG A 7 -64.29 13.14 -10.36
N SER A 8 -63.34 13.53 -9.50
CA SER A 8 -62.15 14.28 -9.90
C SER A 8 -61.02 13.30 -10.22
N LEU A 9 -60.56 13.31 -11.47
CA LEU A 9 -59.32 12.68 -11.88
C LEU A 9 -58.22 13.75 -11.84
N SER A 10 -57.46 13.82 -10.75
CA SER A 10 -56.16 14.50 -10.77
C SER A 10 -55.20 13.86 -9.78
N ALA A 11 -54.16 13.22 -10.32
CA ALA A 11 -52.80 13.16 -9.77
C ALA A 11 -51.98 12.15 -10.57
N SER A 12 -51.48 12.58 -11.74
CA SER A 12 -50.36 11.89 -12.39
C SER A 12 -49.11 12.13 -11.54
N ARG A 13 -48.80 11.18 -10.65
CA ARG A 13 -47.53 11.17 -9.90
C ARG A 13 -46.41 10.89 -10.90
N LYS A 14 -45.69 11.93 -11.32
CA LYS A 14 -44.37 11.79 -11.93
C LYS A 14 -43.42 11.17 -10.90
N GLY A 15 -43.22 9.86 -11.01
CA GLY A 15 -42.23 9.13 -10.24
C GLY A 15 -40.82 9.61 -10.59
N LYS A 16 -40.23 10.42 -9.72
CA LYS A 16 -38.82 10.81 -9.79
C LYS A 16 -37.99 9.58 -9.45
N LEU A 17 -37.48 8.88 -10.47
CA LEU A 17 -36.52 7.80 -10.31
C LEU A 17 -35.27 8.38 -9.62
N ARG A 18 -35.21 8.20 -8.29
CA ARG A 18 -33.98 8.44 -7.53
C ARG A 18 -33.06 7.26 -7.83
N TYR A 19 -32.12 7.44 -8.75
CA TYR A 19 -30.93 6.60 -8.80
C TYR A 19 -30.10 6.89 -7.55
N THR A 20 -30.44 6.24 -6.44
CA THR A 20 -29.51 6.09 -5.33
C THR A 20 -28.38 5.20 -5.83
N LEU A 21 -27.24 5.81 -6.16
CA LEU A 21 -25.95 5.15 -6.26
C LEU A 21 -25.62 4.54 -4.88
N ARG A 22 -26.17 3.36 -4.65
CA ARG A 22 -25.95 2.52 -3.48
C ARG A 22 -24.51 1.99 -3.57
N GLY A 23 -23.74 2.18 -2.50
CA GLY A 23 -22.58 1.34 -2.21
C GLY A 23 -21.21 1.93 -2.53
N GLY A 24 -20.87 3.05 -1.90
CA GLY A 24 -19.48 3.28 -1.51
C GLY A 24 -19.11 2.32 -0.37
N PHE A 25 -18.97 1.03 -0.66
CA PHE A 25 -18.30 0.13 0.26
C PHE A 25 -16.81 0.44 0.11
N ASP A 26 -16.20 1.05 1.13
CA ASP A 26 -14.83 1.52 1.14
C ASP A 26 -13.83 0.36 0.98
N PHE A 27 -13.65 -0.10 -0.25
CA PHE A 27 -12.54 -0.99 -0.60
C PHE A 27 -11.18 -0.31 -0.35
N ASP A 28 -11.16 1.02 -0.38
CA ASP A 28 -9.98 1.87 -0.16
C ASP A 28 -9.42 1.78 1.26
N THR A 29 -10.28 1.66 2.27
CA THR A 29 -9.84 1.54 3.67
C THR A 29 -9.33 0.12 3.96
N MET A 30 -9.98 -0.90 3.37
CA MET A 30 -9.62 -2.30 3.59
C MET A 30 -8.29 -2.68 2.93
N GLY A 31 -7.96 -2.11 1.76
CA GLY A 31 -6.64 -2.31 1.12
C GLY A 31 -5.50 -1.63 1.87
N HIS A 32 -5.73 -0.39 2.35
CA HIS A 32 -4.73 0.35 3.13
C HIS A 32 -4.44 -0.29 4.48
N SER A 33 -5.47 -0.75 5.18
CA SER A 33 -5.32 -1.46 6.46
C SER A 33 -4.54 -2.76 6.29
N ARG A 34 -4.87 -3.59 5.29
CA ARG A 34 -4.19 -4.89 5.06
C ARG A 34 -2.71 -4.74 4.69
N TYR A 35 -2.38 -3.82 3.79
CA TYR A 35 -0.97 -3.58 3.44
C TYR A 35 -0.17 -3.03 4.61
N HIS A 36 -0.76 -2.15 5.43
CA HIS A 36 -0.10 -1.59 6.59
C HIS A 36 0.27 -2.66 7.63
N GLU A 37 -0.63 -3.60 7.90
CA GLU A 37 -0.35 -4.72 8.81
C GLU A 37 0.69 -5.67 8.23
N LEU A 38 0.62 -5.98 6.92
CA LEU A 38 1.68 -6.75 6.25
C LEU A 38 3.05 -6.07 6.36
N ARG A 39 3.11 -4.76 6.12
CA ARG A 39 4.36 -3.98 6.23
C ARG A 39 4.94 -4.05 7.65
N LYS A 40 4.10 -3.92 8.68
CA LYS A 40 4.52 -4.08 10.08
C LYS A 40 5.04 -5.48 10.35
N PHE A 41 4.34 -6.51 9.88
CA PHE A 41 4.75 -7.91 10.05
C PHE A 41 6.13 -8.17 9.44
N VAL A 42 6.34 -7.75 8.19
CA VAL A 42 7.64 -7.88 7.50
C VAL A 42 8.74 -7.11 8.24
N LYS A 43 8.45 -5.91 8.74
CA LYS A 43 9.41 -5.14 9.54
C LYS A 43 9.80 -5.90 10.82
N LYS A 44 8.83 -6.42 11.57
CA LYS A 44 9.09 -7.21 12.78
C LYS A 44 9.98 -8.42 12.49
N GLY A 45 9.71 -9.16 11.40
CA GLY A 45 10.55 -10.29 11.01
C GLY A 45 12.00 -9.89 10.70
N ASN A 46 12.21 -8.76 10.03
CA ASN A 46 13.55 -8.23 9.76
C ASN A 46 14.27 -7.77 11.04
N ASP A 47 13.56 -7.12 11.96
CA ASP A 47 14.10 -6.68 13.24
C ASP A 47 14.47 -7.90 14.12
N PHE A 48 13.67 -8.96 14.09
CA PHE A 48 14.00 -10.24 14.74
C PHE A 48 15.26 -10.88 14.17
N CYS A 49 15.43 -10.94 12.85
CA CYS A 49 16.65 -11.50 12.23
C CYS A 49 17.90 -10.71 12.64
N LYS A 50 17.80 -9.38 12.75
CA LYS A 50 18.88 -8.53 13.24
C LYS A 50 19.27 -8.91 14.66
N GLU A 51 18.28 -9.01 15.55
CA GLU A 51 18.51 -9.36 16.94
C GLU A 51 19.10 -10.76 17.10
N LEU A 52 18.56 -11.74 16.38
CA LEU A 52 19.08 -13.10 16.35
C LEU A 52 20.54 -13.13 15.86
N GLY A 53 20.87 -12.34 14.84
CA GLY A 53 22.25 -12.19 14.36
C GLY A 53 23.20 -11.63 15.42
N ASN A 54 22.75 -10.65 16.22
CA ASN A 54 23.53 -10.09 17.32
C ASN A 54 23.74 -11.12 18.44
N ILE A 55 22.69 -11.82 18.86
CA ILE A 55 22.77 -12.89 19.88
C ILE A 55 23.77 -13.97 19.46
N MET A 56 23.73 -14.39 18.19
CA MET A 56 24.67 -15.39 17.69
C MET A 56 26.10 -14.85 17.59
N GLN A 57 26.27 -13.55 17.29
CA GLN A 57 27.59 -12.91 17.33
C GLN A 57 28.17 -12.90 18.75
N GLU A 58 27.37 -12.55 19.76
CA GLU A 58 27.80 -12.62 21.17
C GLU A 58 28.19 -14.05 21.58
N ARG A 59 27.44 -15.06 21.10
CA ARG A 59 27.79 -16.46 21.31
C ARG A 59 29.15 -16.81 20.71
N VAL A 60 29.43 -16.38 19.47
CA VAL A 60 30.76 -16.58 18.83
C VAL A 60 31.86 -15.96 19.68
N GLU A 61 31.67 -14.73 20.16
CA GLU A 61 32.65 -14.02 21.00
C GLU A 61 32.93 -14.75 22.32
N LEU A 62 31.90 -15.33 22.95
CA LEU A 62 32.04 -16.14 24.15
C LEU A 62 32.88 -17.40 23.90
N GLU A 63 32.60 -18.12 22.80
CA GLU A 63 33.36 -19.33 22.44
C GLU A 63 34.84 -19.00 22.14
N LEU A 64 35.10 -17.91 21.41
CA LEU A 64 36.46 -17.43 21.16
C LEU A 64 37.18 -17.01 22.44
N HIS A 65 36.47 -16.38 23.38
CA HIS A 65 37.02 -16.01 24.67
C HIS A 65 37.41 -17.23 25.50
N TYR A 66 36.53 -18.24 25.55
CA TYR A 66 36.81 -19.50 26.25
C TYR A 66 38.02 -20.21 25.65
N ALA A 67 38.04 -20.37 24.31
CA ALA A 67 39.15 -20.97 23.59
C ALA A 67 40.49 -20.27 23.85
N LYS A 68 40.50 -18.93 23.86
CA LYS A 68 41.69 -18.11 24.13
C LYS A 68 42.19 -18.31 25.56
N THR A 69 41.28 -18.37 26.53
CA THR A 69 41.63 -18.53 27.94
C THR A 69 42.11 -19.95 28.23
N MET A 70 41.51 -20.97 27.61
CA MET A 70 41.98 -22.36 27.66
C MET A 70 43.41 -22.51 27.15
N SER A 71 43.74 -21.93 25.99
CA SER A 71 45.12 -21.94 25.47
C SER A 71 46.11 -21.24 26.40
N LYS A 72 45.72 -20.12 27.02
CA LYS A 72 46.56 -19.43 28.01
C LYS A 72 46.82 -20.28 29.25
N LEU A 73 45.80 -20.97 29.76
CA LEU A 73 45.91 -21.84 30.93
C LEU A 73 46.76 -23.07 30.62
N SER A 74 46.55 -23.69 29.44
CA SER A 74 47.40 -24.76 28.92
C SER A 74 48.88 -24.36 28.94
N VAL A 75 49.25 -23.22 28.34
CA VAL A 75 50.65 -22.74 28.32
C VAL A 75 51.20 -22.54 29.73
N LYS A 76 50.42 -21.99 30.66
CA LYS A 76 50.84 -21.80 32.06
C LYS A 76 51.08 -23.15 32.76
N LEU A 77 50.16 -24.10 32.61
CA LEU A 77 50.26 -25.43 33.20
C LEU A 77 51.47 -26.19 32.64
N MET A 78 51.63 -26.19 31.31
CA MET A 78 52.76 -26.85 30.64
C MET A 78 54.10 -26.32 31.14
N LYS A 79 54.23 -24.98 31.29
CA LYS A 79 55.44 -24.36 31.86
C LYS A 79 55.67 -24.72 33.33
N ALA A 80 54.63 -24.80 34.15
CA ALA A 80 54.76 -25.21 35.54
C ALA A 80 55.16 -26.69 35.67
N ALA A 81 54.54 -27.56 34.86
CA ALA A 81 54.79 -28.99 34.84
C ALA A 81 56.20 -29.36 34.34
N GLN A 82 56.84 -28.53 33.51
CA GLN A 82 58.22 -28.75 33.05
C GLN A 82 59.25 -28.89 34.19
N LYS A 83 58.96 -28.36 35.38
CA LYS A 83 59.84 -28.46 36.55
C LYS A 83 59.69 -29.77 37.34
N GLY A 84 58.67 -30.58 37.03
CA GLY A 84 58.45 -31.88 37.67
C GLY A 84 59.37 -32.97 37.15
N ILE A 85 59.28 -34.16 37.73
CA ILE A 85 60.00 -35.37 37.28
C ILE A 85 59.06 -36.58 37.36
N GLY A 86 59.24 -37.55 36.47
CA GLY A 86 58.57 -38.86 36.56
C GLY A 86 57.17 -38.90 35.92
N SER A 87 56.38 -39.90 36.31
CA SER A 87 55.06 -40.16 35.72
C SER A 87 54.02 -39.06 36.03
N ILE A 88 54.07 -38.47 37.22
CA ILE A 88 53.16 -37.38 37.63
C ILE A 88 53.37 -36.14 36.75
N GLN A 89 54.63 -35.80 36.44
CA GLN A 89 54.92 -34.72 35.47
C GLN A 89 54.28 -35.00 34.11
N LYS A 90 54.45 -36.22 33.59
CA LYS A 90 53.88 -36.60 32.28
C LYS A 90 52.36 -36.47 32.28
N ALA A 91 51.69 -36.85 33.35
CA ALA A 91 50.24 -36.68 33.49
C ALA A 91 49.83 -35.20 33.39
N TRP A 92 50.52 -34.29 34.09
CA TRP A 92 50.24 -32.84 33.97
C TRP A 92 50.48 -32.28 32.58
N LEU A 93 51.49 -32.77 31.85
CA LEU A 93 51.73 -32.37 30.46
C LEU A 93 50.63 -32.86 29.52
N VAL A 94 50.06 -34.05 29.76
CA VAL A 94 48.90 -34.56 29.01
C VAL A 94 47.68 -33.66 29.24
N ILE A 95 47.39 -33.32 30.51
CA ILE A 95 46.28 -32.42 30.85
C ILE A 95 46.44 -31.07 30.14
N GLY A 96 47.64 -30.47 30.15
CA GLY A 96 47.89 -29.23 29.43
C GLY A 96 47.65 -29.34 27.92
N LYS A 97 47.99 -30.48 27.31
CA LYS A 97 47.73 -30.74 25.88
C LYS A 97 46.23 -30.91 25.59
N GLU A 98 45.49 -31.58 26.47
CA GLU A 98 44.03 -31.71 26.36
C GLU A 98 43.36 -30.33 26.45
N MET A 99 43.79 -29.48 27.39
CA MET A 99 43.29 -28.10 27.49
C MET A 99 43.49 -27.29 26.20
N GLU A 100 44.61 -27.47 25.50
CA GLU A 100 44.82 -26.84 24.20
C GLU A 100 43.90 -27.42 23.13
N THR A 101 43.70 -28.74 23.14
CA THR A 101 42.81 -29.44 22.19
C THR A 101 41.36 -28.98 22.35
N ASP A 102 40.86 -28.90 23.59
CA ASP A 102 39.54 -28.35 23.89
C ASP A 102 39.43 -26.90 23.43
N GLY A 103 40.45 -26.09 23.70
CA GLY A 103 40.52 -24.71 23.22
C GLY A 103 40.41 -24.62 21.69
N GLN A 104 41.03 -25.53 20.94
CA GLN A 104 40.88 -25.59 19.49
C GLN A 104 39.47 -26.00 19.06
N ALA A 105 38.85 -26.97 19.74
CA ALA A 105 37.48 -27.38 19.44
C ALA A 105 36.49 -26.22 19.59
N HIS A 106 36.60 -25.43 20.66
CA HIS A 106 35.79 -24.22 20.86
C HIS A 106 36.03 -23.16 19.78
N ARG A 107 37.28 -23.00 19.32
CA ARG A 107 37.60 -22.14 18.16
C ARG A 107 36.90 -22.60 16.88
N CYS A 108 36.90 -23.91 16.61
CA CYS A 108 36.21 -24.48 15.45
C CYS A 108 34.70 -24.25 15.51
N ILE A 109 34.08 -24.43 16.68
CA ILE A 109 32.66 -24.14 16.90
C ILE A 109 32.37 -22.66 16.63
N ALA A 110 33.18 -21.75 17.18
CA ALA A 110 33.01 -20.31 16.99
C ALA A 110 33.06 -19.92 15.51
N ASN A 111 34.06 -20.42 14.77
CA ASN A 111 34.21 -20.14 13.34
C ASN A 111 33.02 -20.70 12.54
N SER A 112 32.57 -21.92 12.86
CA SER A 112 31.41 -22.53 12.18
C SER A 112 30.12 -21.74 12.45
N LEU A 113 29.91 -21.29 13.69
CA LEU A 113 28.78 -20.41 14.02
C LEU A 113 28.85 -19.08 13.26
N GLU A 114 30.05 -18.50 13.13
CA GLU A 114 30.23 -17.26 12.40
C GLU A 114 29.92 -17.42 10.89
N ASP A 115 30.46 -18.47 10.27
CA ASP A 115 30.35 -18.72 8.84
C ASP A 115 28.98 -19.25 8.41
N ASP A 116 28.41 -20.18 9.17
CA ASP A 116 27.20 -20.90 8.77
C ASP A 116 25.92 -20.26 9.33
N ILE A 117 26.03 -19.38 10.34
CA ILE A 117 24.87 -18.75 10.98
C ILE A 117 24.94 -17.24 10.92
N VAL A 118 25.96 -16.62 11.51
CA VAL A 118 26.01 -15.14 11.67
C VAL A 118 26.08 -14.44 10.32
N LYS A 119 27.00 -14.84 9.44
CA LYS A 119 27.14 -14.25 8.10
C LYS A 119 25.87 -14.44 7.25
N PRO A 120 25.26 -15.65 7.17
CA PRO A 120 23.98 -15.85 6.49
C PRO A 120 22.83 -15.00 7.04
N LEU A 121 22.70 -14.86 8.37
CA LEU A 121 21.67 -14.01 8.98
C LEU A 121 21.85 -12.54 8.61
N LYS A 122 23.08 -12.01 8.64
CA LYS A 122 23.39 -10.63 8.22
C LYS A 122 23.03 -10.42 6.74
N ASN A 123 23.42 -11.36 5.87
CA ASN A 123 23.10 -11.29 4.44
C ASN A 123 21.59 -11.35 4.16
N LEU A 124 20.87 -12.23 4.87
CA LEU A 124 19.41 -12.34 4.78
C LEU A 124 18.74 -11.03 5.19
N GLN A 125 19.15 -10.44 6.32
CA GLN A 125 18.64 -9.17 6.83
C GLN A 125 18.83 -8.04 5.80
N GLU A 126 20.03 -7.91 5.23
CA GLU A 126 20.29 -6.89 4.20
C GLU A 126 19.43 -7.08 2.96
N THR A 127 19.34 -8.30 2.47
CA THR A 127 18.54 -8.67 1.29
C THR A 127 17.06 -8.35 1.52
N HIS A 128 16.51 -8.75 2.66
CA HIS A 128 15.13 -8.44 3.05
C HIS A 128 14.90 -6.93 3.16
N CYS A 129 15.85 -6.18 3.73
CA CYS A 129 15.75 -4.72 3.82
C CYS A 129 15.68 -4.06 2.43
N ARG A 130 16.50 -4.51 1.47
CA ARG A 130 16.49 -4.02 0.08
C ARG A 130 15.17 -4.34 -0.62
N ILE A 131 14.71 -5.59 -0.57
CA ILE A 131 13.45 -6.02 -1.18
C ILE A 131 12.27 -5.22 -0.61
N LYS A 132 12.20 -5.09 0.73
CA LYS A 132 11.15 -4.31 1.40
C LYS A 132 11.09 -2.88 0.90
N LYS A 133 12.24 -2.19 0.78
CA LYS A 133 12.29 -0.80 0.25
C LYS A 133 11.73 -0.72 -1.18
N THR A 134 12.09 -1.66 -2.05
CA THR A 134 11.60 -1.71 -3.43
C THR A 134 10.08 -1.91 -3.49
N VAL A 135 9.56 -2.88 -2.72
CA VAL A 135 8.11 -3.13 -2.63
C VAL A 135 7.37 -1.92 -2.07
N GLU A 136 7.87 -1.31 -0.98
CA GLU A 136 7.28 -0.11 -0.40
C GLU A 136 7.22 1.06 -1.39
N CYS A 137 8.27 1.25 -2.18
CA CYS A 137 8.32 2.25 -3.24
C CYS A 137 7.25 1.99 -4.32
N ASN A 138 7.15 0.74 -4.79
CA ASN A 138 6.17 0.35 -5.81
C ASN A 138 4.74 0.53 -5.30
N VAL A 139 4.44 0.10 -4.07
CA VAL A 139 3.11 0.31 -3.46
C VAL A 139 2.79 1.80 -3.32
N SER A 140 3.75 2.63 -2.92
CA SER A 140 3.57 4.08 -2.84
C SER A 140 3.26 4.70 -4.21
N LYS A 141 3.98 4.29 -5.27
CA LYS A 141 3.73 4.73 -6.65
C LYS A 141 2.35 4.32 -7.14
N THR A 142 1.97 3.04 -6.98
CA THR A 142 0.65 2.53 -7.37
C THR A 142 -0.46 3.24 -6.61
N LYS A 143 -0.31 3.44 -5.29
CA LYS A 143 -1.27 4.19 -4.47
C LYS A 143 -1.46 5.62 -4.98
N LYS A 144 -0.37 6.34 -5.30
CA LYS A 144 -0.44 7.71 -5.85
C LYS A 144 -1.15 7.71 -7.21
N CYS A 145 -0.83 6.76 -8.09
CA CYS A 145 -1.46 6.61 -9.39
C CYS A 145 -2.98 6.37 -9.29
N MET A 146 -3.38 5.40 -8.45
CA MET A 146 -4.77 5.07 -8.18
C MET A 146 -5.54 6.26 -7.61
N ASN A 147 -4.96 6.99 -6.64
CA ASN A 147 -5.58 8.18 -6.06
C ASN A 147 -5.76 9.31 -7.09
N LYS A 148 -4.80 9.48 -8.01
CA LYS A 148 -4.92 10.42 -9.13
C LYS A 148 -6.13 10.07 -10.01
N TRP A 149 -6.24 8.83 -10.46
CA TRP A 149 -7.36 8.40 -11.30
C TRP A 149 -8.72 8.54 -10.61
N ARG A 150 -8.82 8.19 -9.32
CA ARG A 150 -10.05 8.44 -8.54
C ARG A 150 -10.39 9.91 -8.40
N THR A 151 -9.39 10.77 -8.26
CA THR A 151 -9.59 12.21 -8.17
C THR A 151 -10.09 12.78 -9.50
N ASP A 152 -9.49 12.36 -10.61
CA ASP A 152 -9.88 12.78 -11.96
C ASP A 152 -11.26 12.23 -12.36
N GLU A 153 -11.60 11.00 -11.95
CA GLU A 153 -12.94 10.42 -12.09
C GLU A 153 -13.98 11.22 -11.29
N ARG A 154 -13.71 11.55 -10.02
CA ARG A 154 -14.62 12.39 -9.21
C ARG A 154 -14.80 13.79 -9.81
N ARG A 155 -13.73 14.38 -10.34
CA ARG A 155 -13.76 15.69 -10.99
C ARG A 155 -14.60 15.66 -12.26
N SER A 156 -14.30 14.76 -13.18
CA SER A 156 -15.02 14.60 -14.45
C SER A 156 -16.48 14.22 -14.26
N LYS A 157 -16.79 13.41 -13.23
CA LYS A 157 -18.17 13.14 -12.81
C LYS A 157 -18.91 14.44 -12.47
N LYS A 158 -18.34 15.24 -11.56
CA LYS A 158 -18.94 16.52 -11.13
C LYS A 158 -19.12 17.48 -12.32
N GLU A 159 -18.15 17.52 -13.22
CA GLU A 159 -18.21 18.33 -14.44
C GLU A 159 -19.36 17.88 -15.35
N SER A 160 -19.45 16.58 -15.63
CA SER A 160 -20.53 16.00 -16.45
C SER A 160 -21.92 16.32 -15.89
N PHE A 161 -22.11 16.23 -14.56
CA PHE A 161 -23.37 16.62 -13.92
C PHE A 161 -23.66 18.12 -14.02
N THR A 162 -22.63 18.97 -13.96
CA THR A 162 -22.79 20.42 -14.07
C THR A 162 -23.24 20.80 -15.49
N VAL A 163 -22.51 20.31 -16.50
CA VAL A 163 -22.82 20.60 -17.90
C VAL A 163 -24.18 20.03 -18.31
N ALA A 164 -24.55 18.83 -17.84
CA ALA A 164 -25.88 18.26 -18.08
C ALA A 164 -27.00 19.13 -17.50
N ARG A 165 -26.84 19.62 -16.26
CA ARG A 165 -27.80 20.52 -15.62
C ARG A 165 -27.91 21.87 -16.32
N GLU A 166 -26.80 22.42 -16.82
CA GLU A 166 -26.82 23.65 -17.60
C GLU A 166 -27.51 23.48 -18.95
N ASN A 167 -27.32 22.32 -19.59
CA ASN A 167 -28.02 21.96 -20.81
C ASN A 167 -29.54 21.86 -20.61
N GLU A 168 -29.99 21.18 -19.54
CA GLU A 168 -31.41 21.12 -19.16
C GLU A 168 -32.02 22.52 -19.01
N LYS A 169 -31.34 23.43 -18.30
CA LYS A 169 -31.80 24.82 -18.13
C LYS A 169 -31.97 25.56 -19.46
N VAL A 170 -31.03 25.38 -20.39
CA VAL A 170 -31.11 26.05 -21.70
C VAL A 170 -32.18 25.42 -22.58
N GLN A 171 -32.43 24.12 -22.47
CA GLN A 171 -33.53 23.45 -23.14
C GLN A 171 -34.90 23.98 -22.66
N ASP A 172 -35.09 24.13 -21.34
CA ASP A 172 -36.29 24.74 -20.76
C ASP A 172 -36.51 26.16 -21.30
N MET A 173 -35.47 27.01 -21.24
CA MET A 173 -35.53 28.38 -21.77
C MET A 173 -35.83 28.44 -23.28
N THR A 174 -35.34 27.47 -24.06
CA THR A 174 -35.59 27.40 -25.50
C THR A 174 -37.02 26.96 -25.80
N SER A 175 -37.56 26.03 -25.00
CA SER A 175 -38.96 25.61 -25.06
C SER A 175 -39.92 26.76 -24.73
N ASP A 176 -39.63 27.51 -23.66
CA ASP A 176 -40.43 28.67 -23.24
C ASP A 176 -40.40 29.79 -24.30
N ALA A 177 -39.21 30.06 -24.88
CA ALA A 177 -39.08 31.03 -25.97
C ALA A 177 -39.85 30.60 -27.23
N SER A 178 -39.86 29.30 -27.56
CA SER A 178 -40.60 28.77 -28.70
C SER A 178 -42.11 28.91 -28.52
N TYR A 179 -42.62 28.66 -27.31
CA TYR A 179 -44.03 28.84 -26.96
C TYR A 179 -44.45 30.32 -27.00
N SER A 180 -43.57 31.22 -26.53
CA SER A 180 -43.79 32.67 -26.58
C SER A 180 -43.85 33.23 -28.01
N ILE A 181 -43.00 32.72 -28.92
CA ILE A 181 -43.01 33.09 -30.35
C ILE A 181 -44.30 32.65 -31.05
N LEU A 182 -44.86 31.49 -30.68
CA LEU A 182 -46.14 31.01 -31.21
C LEU A 182 -47.35 31.84 -30.75
N THR A 183 -47.20 32.63 -29.68
CA THR A 183 -48.29 33.35 -29.02
C THR A 183 -48.18 34.88 -29.08
N SER A 184 -47.07 35.48 -29.54
CA SER A 184 -46.89 36.94 -29.69
C SER A 184 -45.81 37.38 -30.71
N ASN A 185 -45.84 38.68 -31.07
CA ASN A 185 -45.23 39.33 -32.25
C ASN A 185 -43.70 39.12 -32.50
N ALA A 186 -43.35 39.15 -33.79
CA ALA A 186 -42.12 38.68 -34.46
C ALA A 186 -40.73 39.25 -34.04
N ASN A 187 -40.61 40.04 -32.98
CA ASN A 187 -39.33 40.67 -32.58
C ASN A 187 -38.39 39.76 -31.75
N LEU A 188 -38.82 38.54 -31.40
CA LEU A 188 -38.05 37.58 -30.57
C LEU A 188 -37.19 36.58 -31.37
N ALA A 189 -37.21 36.63 -32.71
CA ALA A 189 -36.53 35.66 -33.57
C ALA A 189 -34.99 35.67 -33.44
N LYS A 190 -34.38 36.84 -33.18
CA LYS A 190 -32.93 36.96 -32.99
C LYS A 190 -32.47 36.32 -31.67
N ASP A 191 -33.25 36.45 -30.61
CA ASP A 191 -32.94 35.86 -29.30
C ASP A 191 -33.14 34.34 -29.31
N ALA A 192 -34.14 33.83 -30.04
CA ALA A 192 -34.32 32.40 -30.26
C ALA A 192 -33.12 31.77 -31.01
N THR A 193 -32.60 32.45 -32.03
CA THR A 193 -31.43 31.96 -32.79
C THR A 193 -30.18 31.90 -31.92
N LYS A 194 -30.01 32.86 -30.99
CA LYS A 194 -28.90 32.87 -30.02
C LYS A 194 -29.03 31.73 -28.99
N LEU A 195 -30.24 31.46 -28.52
CA LEU A 195 -30.53 30.35 -27.61
C LEU A 195 -30.29 29.00 -28.28
N GLU A 196 -30.69 28.81 -29.54
CA GLU A 196 -30.46 27.56 -30.27
C GLU A 196 -28.96 27.30 -30.50
N ASN A 197 -28.18 28.34 -30.82
CA ASN A 197 -26.72 28.22 -30.92
C ASN A 197 -26.06 27.87 -29.57
N LYS A 198 -26.58 28.39 -28.46
CA LYS A 198 -26.10 28.06 -27.11
C LYS A 198 -26.44 26.62 -26.72
N LYS A 199 -27.66 26.17 -27.06
CA LYS A 199 -28.12 24.78 -26.88
C LYS A 199 -27.22 23.79 -27.62
N ARG A 200 -26.97 24.00 -28.92
CA ARG A 200 -26.09 23.12 -29.71
C ARG A 200 -24.69 22.97 -29.10
N LYS A 201 -24.09 24.08 -28.65
CA LYS A 201 -22.78 24.07 -27.98
C LYS A 201 -22.79 23.29 -26.66
N LEU A 202 -23.85 23.43 -25.87
CA LEU A 202 -23.98 22.70 -24.60
C LEU A 202 -24.23 21.21 -24.83
N GLU A 203 -25.00 20.82 -25.85
CA GLU A 203 -25.19 19.40 -26.22
C GLU A 203 -23.87 18.72 -26.63
N GLU A 204 -23.02 19.42 -27.39
CA GLU A 204 -21.65 18.96 -27.69
C GLU A 204 -20.79 18.85 -26.42
N SER A 205 -20.89 19.83 -25.52
CA SER A 205 -20.19 19.82 -24.23
C SER A 205 -20.64 18.67 -23.31
N VAL A 206 -21.94 18.33 -23.31
CA VAL A 206 -22.48 17.15 -22.60
C VAL A 206 -21.86 15.87 -23.14
N LYS A 207 -21.84 15.68 -24.46
CA LYS A 207 -21.23 14.48 -25.09
C LYS A 207 -19.74 14.37 -24.74
N LYS A 208 -19.01 15.48 -24.79
CA LYS A 208 -17.58 15.53 -24.46
C LYS A 208 -17.32 15.19 -22.99
N SER A 209 -18.01 15.86 -22.07
CA SER A 209 -17.83 15.65 -20.62
C SER A 209 -18.22 14.25 -20.17
N TYR A 210 -19.25 13.65 -20.78
CA TYR A 210 -19.62 12.26 -20.52
C TYR A 210 -18.56 11.26 -21.01
N THR A 211 -18.03 11.46 -22.22
CA THR A 211 -16.95 10.63 -22.79
C THR A 211 -15.70 10.69 -21.92
N GLU A 212 -15.36 11.88 -21.44
CA GLU A 212 -14.23 12.09 -20.54
C GLU A 212 -14.44 11.40 -19.18
N TYR A 213 -15.62 11.55 -18.57
CA TYR A 213 -15.97 10.84 -17.34
C TYR A 213 -15.88 9.32 -17.50
N TYR A 214 -16.48 8.76 -18.57
CA TYR A 214 -16.41 7.33 -18.86
C TYR A 214 -14.96 6.85 -19.04
N THR A 215 -14.13 7.63 -19.71
CA THR A 215 -12.71 7.34 -19.89
C THR A 215 -11.99 7.23 -18.54
N TYR A 216 -12.25 8.16 -17.61
CA TYR A 216 -11.66 8.10 -16.28
C TYR A 216 -12.20 6.95 -15.43
N CYS A 217 -13.48 6.58 -15.55
CA CYS A 217 -14.02 5.36 -14.91
C CYS A 217 -13.27 4.10 -15.37
N VAL A 218 -13.04 3.95 -16.68
CA VAL A 218 -12.28 2.82 -17.23
C VAL A 218 -10.84 2.83 -16.73
N ARG A 219 -10.18 3.99 -16.69
CA ARG A 219 -8.81 4.11 -16.19
C ARG A 219 -8.71 3.81 -14.69
N THR A 220 -9.64 4.29 -13.87
CA THR A 220 -9.70 3.95 -12.45
C THR A 220 -9.91 2.46 -12.25
N ALA A 221 -10.82 1.84 -13.02
CA ALA A 221 -11.10 0.41 -12.91
C ALA A 221 -9.86 -0.45 -13.25
N ARG A 222 -9.06 -0.04 -14.24
CA ARG A 222 -7.81 -0.71 -14.63
C ARG A 222 -6.63 -0.43 -13.69
N ALA A 223 -6.69 0.62 -12.89
CA ALA A 223 -5.64 1.01 -11.95
C ALA A 223 -5.80 0.35 -10.56
N LYS A 224 -6.82 -0.49 -10.37
CA LYS A 224 -7.03 -1.34 -9.19
C LYS A 224 -6.23 -2.63 -9.32
#